data_AF-A0A7W7MEP1-F1
#
_entry.id   AF-A0A7W7MEP1-F1
#
_cell.length_a   1.000
_cell.length_b   1.000
_cell.length_c   1.000
_cell.angle_alpha   90.00
_cell.angle_beta   90.00
_cell.angle_gamma   90.00
#
_symmetry.space_group_name_H-M   'P 1'
#
loop_
_entity.id
_entity.type
_entity.pdbx_description
1 polymer ?
#
loop_
_entity_poly.entity_id
_entity_poly.type
_entity_poly.pdbx_seq_one_letter_code
_entity_poly.pdbx_strand_id
1 'polypeptide(L)'
;MGVHDIASQAARTDTGVTLRNVDRETMRADYQGRGMILPVDRGIGSDGVYLPKVPVWEDGEPIAPEHLAVIKDAVVEILRHWGAETEFITLPAWNP
;
A
#
# COMPACT_ATOMS: atom_id res chain seq x y z
N MET A 1 7.49 -6.81 30.64
CA MET A 1 7.81 -5.39 30.39
C MET A 1 7.35 -5.11 28.97
N GLY A 2 6.28 -4.32 28.83
CA GLY A 2 5.51 -4.20 27.58
C GLY A 2 6.17 -3.25 26.60
N VAL A 3 6.25 -3.69 25.35
CA VAL A 3 6.56 -2.83 24.21
C VAL A 3 5.23 -2.27 23.72
N HIS A 4 5.12 -0.95 23.65
CA HIS A 4 3.97 -0.26 23.07
C HIS A 4 4.44 0.44 21.79
N ASP A 5 3.83 0.11 20.66
CA ASP A 5 4.13 0.72 19.37
C ASP A 5 3.76 2.22 19.40
N ILE A 6 4.69 3.06 18.95
CA ILE A 6 4.49 4.51 18.82
C ILE A 6 4.53 4.87 17.33
N ALA A 7 3.38 5.34 16.85
CA ALA A 7 3.15 6.17 15.66
C ALA A 7 3.27 5.53 14.26
N SER A 8 2.10 5.32 13.65
CA SER A 8 1.92 5.13 12.21
C SER A 8 2.70 6.17 11.41
N GLN A 9 3.71 5.71 10.68
CA GLN A 9 4.39 6.49 9.66
C GLN A 9 3.40 6.79 8.53
N ALA A 10 3.33 8.05 8.12
CA ALA A 10 2.52 8.51 7.00
C ALA A 10 3.32 9.48 6.13
N ALA A 11 3.16 9.37 4.82
CA ALA A 11 3.78 10.28 3.85
C ALA A 11 2.80 10.54 2.71
N ARG A 12 3.00 11.66 2.02
CA ARG A 12 2.19 12.08 0.90
C ARG A 12 3.08 12.55 -0.25
N THR A 13 2.76 12.11 -1.47
CA THR A 13 3.41 12.58 -2.70
C THR A 13 2.70 13.81 -3.28
N ASP A 14 3.37 14.49 -4.21
CA ASP A 14 2.80 15.63 -4.94
C ASP A 14 1.63 15.24 -5.85
N THR A 15 1.53 13.96 -6.25
CA THR A 15 0.36 13.42 -6.95
C THR A 15 -0.88 13.35 -6.07
N GLY A 16 -0.73 13.55 -4.75
CA GLY A 16 -1.83 13.56 -3.78
C GLY A 16 -2.12 12.19 -3.15
N VAL A 17 -1.33 11.17 -3.45
CA VAL A 17 -1.42 9.86 -2.78
C VAL A 17 -0.84 9.99 -1.38
N THR A 18 -1.57 9.52 -0.38
CA THR A 18 -1.10 9.40 1.00
C THR A 18 -0.96 7.93 1.35
N LEU A 19 0.21 7.49 1.82
CA LEU A 19 0.44 6.14 2.33
C LEU A 19 0.66 6.21 3.84
N ARG A 20 0.02 5.30 4.59
CA ARG A 20 0.18 5.20 6.03
C ARG A 20 0.21 3.77 6.52
N ASN A 21 0.99 3.52 7.57
CA ASN A 21 0.98 2.25 8.28
C ASN A 21 -0.31 2.12 9.12
N VAL A 22 -1.05 1.05 8.91
CA VAL A 22 -2.21 0.69 9.76
C VAL A 22 -1.74 -0.23 10.88
N ASP A 23 -0.97 -1.26 10.53
CA ASP A 23 -0.30 -2.18 11.44
C ASP A 23 1.01 -2.69 10.80
N ARG A 24 1.56 -3.80 11.30
CA ARG A 24 2.80 -4.39 10.80
C ARG A 24 2.68 -4.93 9.37
N GLU A 25 1.54 -5.52 9.03
CA GLU A 25 1.30 -6.27 7.79
C GLU A 25 0.31 -5.55 6.87
N THR A 26 -0.14 -4.35 7.25
CA THR A 26 -1.15 -3.58 6.54
C THR A 26 -0.75 -2.12 6.39
N MET A 27 -0.76 -1.64 5.16
CA MET A 27 -0.71 -0.21 4.82
C MET A 27 -2.04 0.24 4.20
N ARG A 28 -2.29 1.53 4.24
CA ARG A 28 -3.42 2.17 3.58
C ARG A 28 -2.94 3.26 2.65
N ALA A 29 -3.37 3.19 1.39
CA ALA A 29 -3.19 4.24 0.40
C ALA A 29 -4.51 4.99 0.20
N ASP A 30 -4.47 6.32 0.34
CA ASP A 30 -5.60 7.21 0.09
C ASP A 30 -5.29 8.09 -1.14
N TYR A 31 -6.19 8.11 -2.12
CA TYR A 31 -6.06 8.91 -3.35
C TYR A 31 -7.44 9.44 -3.79
N GLN A 32 -7.52 10.73 -4.13
CA GLN A 32 -8.78 11.41 -4.51
C GLN A 32 -9.95 11.19 -3.52
N GLY A 33 -9.64 11.08 -2.22
CA GLY A 33 -10.64 10.86 -1.18
C GLY A 33 -11.12 9.40 -1.03
N ARG A 34 -10.53 8.46 -1.76
CA ARG A 34 -10.83 7.02 -1.69
C ARG A 34 -9.63 6.26 -1.11
N GLY A 35 -9.91 5.29 -0.25
CA GLY A 35 -8.90 4.45 0.38
C GLY A 35 -8.80 3.08 -0.27
N MET A 36 -7.61 2.49 -0.24
CA MET A 36 -7.39 1.07 -0.48
C MET A 36 -6.45 0.49 0.58
N ILE A 37 -6.71 -0.76 0.96
CA ILE A 37 -5.85 -1.52 1.87
C ILE A 37 -4.82 -2.30 1.06
N LEU A 38 -3.58 -2.21 1.50
CA LEU A 38 -2.41 -2.87 0.92
C LEU A 38 -1.85 -3.84 1.96
N PRO A 39 -2.08 -5.15 1.82
CA PRO A 39 -1.34 -6.13 2.59
C PRO A 39 0.14 -6.05 2.21
N VAL A 40 1.01 -6.06 3.22
CA VAL A 40 2.45 -5.93 3.06
C VAL A 40 3.18 -7.01 3.84
N ASP A 41 4.18 -7.63 3.21
CA ASP A 41 5.18 -8.45 3.88
C ASP A 41 6.48 -7.63 3.99
N ARG A 42 6.88 -7.32 5.22
CA ARG A 42 8.08 -6.50 5.48
C ARG A 42 9.31 -7.37 5.57
N GLY A 43 9.98 -7.55 4.44
CA GLY A 43 11.22 -8.30 4.32
C GLY A 43 12.46 -7.51 4.76
N ILE A 44 13.59 -8.21 4.90
CA ILE A 44 14.89 -7.54 5.09
C ILE A 44 15.33 -6.98 3.74
N GLY A 45 15.15 -5.67 3.55
CA GLY A 45 15.64 -4.92 2.38
C GLY A 45 14.62 -4.65 1.27
N SER A 46 13.50 -5.37 1.25
CA SER A 46 12.38 -5.11 0.32
C SER A 46 11.05 -5.45 0.97
N ASP A 47 10.07 -4.57 0.77
CA ASP A 47 8.69 -4.79 1.17
C ASP A 47 7.89 -5.38 0.00
N GLY A 48 7.20 -6.49 0.23
CA GLY A 48 6.29 -7.12 -0.71
C GLY A 48 4.87 -6.58 -0.54
N VAL A 49 4.33 -5.90 -1.54
CA VAL A 49 2.97 -5.35 -1.52
C VAL A 49 2.05 -6.24 -2.35
N TYR A 50 1.03 -6.82 -1.71
CA TYR A 50 0.10 -7.72 -2.39
C TYR A 50 -1.06 -6.96 -3.01
N LEU A 51 -1.35 -7.24 -4.28
CA LEU A 51 -2.49 -6.70 -5.00
C LEU A 51 -3.37 -7.84 -5.52
N PRO A 52 -4.69 -7.79 -5.33
CA PRO A 52 -5.59 -8.71 -6.01
C PRO A 52 -5.58 -8.43 -7.52
N LYS A 53 -5.94 -9.43 -8.33
CA LYS A 53 -6.04 -9.29 -9.80
C LYS A 53 -6.92 -8.11 -10.24
N VAL A 54 -7.97 -7.82 -9.48
CA VAL A 54 -8.83 -6.64 -9.67
C VAL A 54 -8.81 -5.84 -8.37
N PRO A 55 -7.91 -4.85 -8.24
CA PRO A 55 -7.90 -3.95 -7.10
C PRO A 55 -9.19 -3.16 -7.03
N VAL A 56 -9.73 -3.06 -5.82
CA VAL A 56 -10.94 -2.29 -5.51
C VAL A 56 -10.64 -1.28 -4.42
N TRP A 57 -11.40 -0.19 -4.42
CA TRP A 57 -11.45 0.75 -3.32
C TRP A 57 -12.16 0.12 -2.10
N GLU A 58 -12.07 0.76 -0.94
CA GLU A 58 -12.78 0.33 0.27
C GLU A 58 -14.31 0.30 0.12
N ASP A 59 -14.88 1.07 -0.81
CA ASP A 59 -16.31 1.05 -1.16
C ASP A 59 -16.69 -0.11 -2.11
N GLY A 60 -15.71 -0.89 -2.57
CA GLY A 60 -15.89 -2.06 -3.42
C GLY A 60 -15.85 -1.79 -4.92
N GLU A 61 -15.75 -0.54 -5.39
CA GLU A 61 -15.63 -0.31 -6.82
C GLU A 61 -14.21 -0.62 -7.33
N PRO A 62 -14.07 -1.12 -8.58
CA PRO A 62 -12.78 -1.33 -9.20
C PRO A 62 -11.95 -0.05 -9.33
N ILE A 63 -10.64 -0.16 -9.09
CA ILE A 63 -9.69 0.92 -9.32
C ILE A 63 -9.38 0.98 -10.81
N ALA A 64 -9.55 2.16 -11.42
CA ALA A 64 -9.17 2.39 -12.81
C ALA A 64 -7.65 2.20 -13.00
N PRO A 65 -7.18 1.59 -14.11
CA PRO A 65 -5.75 1.30 -14.32
C PRO A 65 -4.83 2.52 -14.17
N GLU A 66 -5.27 3.69 -14.63
CA GLU A 66 -4.56 4.96 -14.53
C GLU A 66 -4.38 5.43 -13.08
N HIS A 67 -5.40 5.25 -12.23
CA HIS A 67 -5.31 5.57 -10.82
C HIS A 67 -4.41 4.56 -10.09
N LEU A 68 -4.53 3.28 -10.44
CA LEU A 68 -3.68 2.23 -9.88
C LEU A 68 -2.20 2.48 -10.20
N ALA A 69 -1.87 2.91 -11.42
CA ALA A 69 -0.51 3.26 -11.80
C ALA A 69 0.06 4.38 -10.93
N VAL A 70 -0.69 5.48 -10.74
CA VAL A 70 -0.30 6.59 -9.88
C VAL A 70 -0.08 6.15 -8.43
N ILE A 71 -0.95 5.30 -7.89
CA ILE A 71 -0.82 4.78 -6.53
C ILE A 71 0.43 3.91 -6.41
N LYS A 72 0.68 3.02 -7.37
CA LYS A 72 1.85 2.14 -7.35
C LYS A 72 3.16 2.93 -7.39
N ASP A 73 3.25 3.93 -8.25
CA ASP A 73 4.43 4.78 -8.35
C ASP A 73 4.66 5.55 -7.04
N ALA A 74 3.59 6.10 -6.45
CA ALA A 74 3.66 6.81 -5.18
C ALA A 74 4.05 5.89 -4.00
N VAL A 75 3.55 4.65 -3.96
CA VAL A 75 3.92 3.65 -2.95
C VAL A 75 5.41 3.34 -3.03
N VAL A 76 5.94 3.10 -4.25
CA VAL A 76 7.38 2.85 -4.46
C VAL A 76 8.22 4.04 -3.99
N GLU A 77 7.80 5.26 -4.34
CA GLU A 77 8.50 6.48 -3.95
C GLU A 77 8.53 6.67 -2.42
N ILE A 78 7.38 6.48 -1.75
CA ILE A 78 7.26 6.61 -0.30
C ILE A 78 8.08 5.54 0.42
N LEU A 79 8.00 4.27 -0.02
CA LEU A 79 8.75 3.19 0.61
C LEU A 79 10.26 3.35 0.41
N ARG A 80 10.70 3.81 -0.77
CA ARG A 80 12.09 4.20 -1.01
C ARG A 80 12.52 5.33 -0.08
N HIS A 81 11.67 6.35 0.10
CA HIS A 81 11.92 7.44 1.06
C HIS A 81 12.06 6.92 2.50
N TRP A 82 11.36 5.84 2.84
CA TRP A 82 11.48 5.16 4.14
C TRP A 82 12.63 4.14 4.21
N GLY A 83 13.40 3.98 3.13
CA GLY A 83 14.58 3.13 3.08
C GLY A 83 14.29 1.66 2.72
N ALA A 84 13.13 1.36 2.14
CA ALA A 84 12.76 0.03 1.66
C ALA A 84 12.59 0.03 0.14
N GLU A 85 13.10 -1.00 -0.54
CA GLU A 85 12.66 -1.28 -1.92
C GLU A 85 11.26 -1.92 -1.91
N THR A 86 10.60 -1.97 -3.07
CA THR A 86 9.21 -2.44 -3.17
C THR A 86 9.02 -3.40 -4.33
N GLU A 87 8.35 -4.51 -4.05
CA GLU A 87 7.89 -5.46 -5.06
C GLU A 87 6.36 -5.61 -5.00
N PHE A 88 5.69 -5.55 -6.15
CA PHE A 88 4.24 -5.80 -6.21
C PHE A 88 3.95 -7.24 -6.60
N ILE A 89 3.27 -7.96 -5.72
CA ILE A 89 2.89 -9.36 -5.92
C ILE A 89 1.40 -9.41 -6.28
N THR A 90 1.09 -9.84 -7.50
CA THR A 90 -0.30 -10.02 -7.91
C THR A 90 -0.80 -11.38 -7.43
N LEU A 91 -1.80 -11.39 -6.57
CA LEU A 91 -2.43 -12.63 -6.12
C LEU A 91 -3.31 -13.20 -7.24
N PRO A 92 -3.18 -14.49 -7.58
CA PRO A 92 -4.12 -15.14 -8.48
C PRO A 92 -5.52 -15.07 -7.86
N ALA A 93 -6.55 -14.92 -8.69
CA ALA A 93 -7.92 -15.03 -8.22
C ALA A 93 -8.08 -16.40 -7.55
N TRP A 94 -8.39 -16.42 -6.25
CA TRP A 94 -8.69 -17.65 -5.55
C TRP A 94 -9.91 -18.30 -6.21
N ASN A 95 -9.71 -19.46 -6.84
CA ASN A 95 -10.79 -20.29 -7.34
C ASN A 95 -10.93 -21.46 -6.34
N PRO A 96 -12.01 -21.51 -5.53
CA PRO A 96 -12.20 -22.56 -4.53
C PRO A 96 -12.35 -23.95 -5.16
#